data_AF-A0A812VGR7-F1
#
_entry.id   AF-A0A812VGR7-F1
#
_cell.length_a   1.000
_cell.length_b   1.000
_cell.length_c   1.000
_cell.angle_alpha   90.00
_cell.angle_beta   90.00
_cell.angle_gamma   90.00
#
_symmetry.space_group_name_H-M   'P 1'
#
loop_
_entity.id
_entity.type
_entity.pdbx_description
1 polymer ?
#
loop_
_entity_poly.entity_id
_entity_poly.type
_entity_poly.pdbx_seq_one_letter_code
_entity_poly.pdbx_strand_id
1 'polypeptide(L)'
;MPFQAHVFRQGRNYNATYCCPWCCCTRDEAGDVTDHPSWLCTMGVPPWPEDEPPPLTAVPGLDQPQSSRPDIFHIGPLGVCRDLYLGGILILIHLSHFLSSDGSRALDSKLKSAFKNFKQFCQEIHETPTVKEWTKENFRRTSAGAYPDCSFKASDAHLILKWLENYLNSGPWRDDEGVLELLLTAVGNVNRFYRTCYTAPSRQWLYEANALAATSSLQLFFSSYYSLAQWAYDHEICLFRFTPKFHAFKHVHLALLKEQSRGKPGKRWTHNPAMYATANDEDFIGKVSRPCRILHSGSAELRRLEIYRVELCKAWV
;
A
#
# COMPACT_ATOMS: atom_id res chain seq x y z
N MET A 1 2.92 -0.62 9.21
CA MET A 1 3.66 -1.54 10.10
C MET A 1 4.86 -0.94 10.84
N PRO A 2 5.65 0.03 10.34
CA PRO A 2 6.85 0.47 11.07
C PRO A 2 6.57 0.99 12.48
N PHE A 3 5.51 1.79 12.65
CA PHE A 3 5.08 2.30 13.95
C PHE A 3 4.39 1.21 14.79
N GLN A 4 3.37 0.53 14.24
CA GLN A 4 2.61 -0.49 14.98
C GLN A 4 3.48 -1.64 15.47
N ALA A 5 4.38 -2.16 14.63
CA ALA A 5 5.29 -3.24 15.04
C ALA A 5 6.27 -2.77 16.12
N HIS A 6 6.76 -1.52 16.04
CA HIS A 6 7.65 -0.97 17.05
C HIS A 6 6.96 -0.71 18.38
N VAL A 7 5.74 -0.16 18.35
CA VAL A 7 4.93 0.11 19.54
C VAL A 7 4.64 -1.17 20.30
N PHE A 8 4.29 -2.25 19.60
CA PHE A 8 3.94 -3.53 20.23
C PHE A 8 5.11 -4.50 20.37
N ARG A 9 6.35 -4.00 20.24
CA ARG A 9 7.59 -4.80 20.31
C ARG A 9 7.59 -6.04 19.41
N GLN A 10 6.80 -6.02 18.34
CA GLN A 10 6.81 -7.09 17.37
C GLN A 10 8.08 -7.01 16.54
N GLY A 11 8.78 -8.13 16.42
CA GLY A 11 9.98 -8.21 15.59
C GLY A 11 9.68 -7.68 14.19
N ARG A 12 10.52 -6.77 13.70
CA ARG A 12 10.46 -6.28 12.30
C ARG A 12 10.86 -7.37 11.30
N ASN A 13 11.31 -8.51 11.79
CA ASN A 13 11.88 -9.59 11.03
C ASN A 13 10.87 -10.72 10.88
N TYR A 14 10.91 -11.38 9.73
CA TYR A 14 10.18 -12.62 9.41
C TYR A 14 10.46 -13.81 10.36
N ASN A 15 11.25 -13.60 11.41
CA ASN A 15 11.64 -14.57 12.43
C ASN A 15 10.80 -14.45 13.71
N ALA A 16 9.86 -13.51 13.79
CA ALA A 16 8.91 -13.45 14.90
C ALA A 16 7.82 -14.52 14.72
N THR A 17 7.49 -15.26 15.78
CA THR A 17 6.41 -16.27 15.80
C THR A 17 5.07 -15.66 15.35
N TYR A 18 4.81 -14.41 15.73
CA TYR A 18 3.64 -13.64 15.32
C TYR A 18 4.08 -12.43 14.49
N CYS A 19 3.47 -12.25 13.32
CA CYS A 19 3.83 -11.19 12.37
C CYS A 19 2.81 -10.04 12.31
N CYS A 20 1.61 -10.23 12.88
CA CYS A 20 0.54 -9.24 12.91
C CYS A 20 0.15 -8.86 14.34
N PRO A 21 0.05 -7.56 14.69
CA PRO A 21 -0.34 -7.13 16.03
C PRO A 21 -1.85 -7.21 16.26
N TRP A 22 -2.67 -7.26 15.21
CA TRP A 22 -4.13 -7.23 15.34
C TRP A 22 -4.77 -8.59 15.53
N CYS A 23 -4.07 -9.68 15.18
CA CYS A 23 -4.64 -11.02 15.18
C CYS A 23 -3.64 -12.12 15.51
N CYS A 24 -2.41 -11.79 15.90
CA CYS A 24 -1.37 -12.79 16.17
C CYS A 24 -1.14 -13.76 14.99
N CYS A 25 -1.46 -13.36 13.76
CA CYS A 25 -1.23 -14.19 12.58
C CYS A 25 0.26 -14.54 12.46
N THR A 26 0.55 -15.82 12.23
CA THR A 26 1.91 -16.30 11.99
C THR A 26 2.36 -15.98 10.56
N ARG A 27 3.63 -16.24 10.25
CA ARG A 27 4.15 -16.03 8.89
C ARG A 27 3.42 -16.90 7.86
N ASP A 28 3.15 -18.15 8.20
CA ASP A 28 2.58 -19.13 7.26
C ASP A 28 1.10 -18.84 6.98
N GLU A 29 0.43 -18.19 7.92
CA GLU A 29 -0.97 -17.77 7.82
C GLU A 29 -1.15 -16.40 7.14
N ALA A 30 -0.10 -15.58 7.06
CA ALA A 30 -0.20 -14.19 6.59
C ALA A 30 -0.64 -14.07 5.11
N GLY A 31 -0.41 -15.12 4.31
CA GLY A 31 -0.85 -15.20 2.92
C GLY A 31 -2.32 -15.59 2.76
N ASP A 32 -2.97 -16.11 3.80
CA ASP A 32 -4.37 -16.51 3.74
C ASP A 32 -5.29 -15.28 3.75
N VAL A 33 -5.86 -14.97 2.59
CA VAL A 33 -6.82 -13.89 2.36
C VAL A 33 -8.19 -14.41 1.96
N THR A 34 -8.50 -15.66 2.26
CA THR A 34 -9.85 -16.21 2.12
C THR A 34 -10.86 -15.44 2.99
N ASP A 35 -12.14 -15.79 2.88
CA ASP A 35 -13.19 -15.15 3.69
C ASP A 35 -13.24 -15.69 5.13
N HIS A 36 -12.62 -16.85 5.38
CA HIS A 36 -12.59 -17.53 6.68
C HIS A 36 -11.18 -18.02 7.05
N PRO A 37 -10.18 -17.12 7.11
CA PRO A 37 -8.83 -17.53 7.42
C PRO A 37 -8.70 -17.94 8.90
N SER A 38 -7.79 -18.87 9.21
CA SER A 38 -7.58 -19.39 10.57
C SER A 38 -7.32 -18.28 11.59
N TRP A 39 -6.50 -17.29 11.22
CA TRP A 39 -6.13 -16.15 12.05
C TRP A 39 -7.29 -15.19 12.35
N LEU A 40 -8.47 -15.35 11.73
CA LEU A 40 -9.62 -14.49 12.01
C LEU A 40 -10.12 -14.67 13.44
N CYS A 41 -10.01 -15.88 13.99
CA CYS A 41 -10.50 -16.20 15.34
C CYS A 41 -9.66 -15.56 16.45
N THR A 42 -8.41 -15.21 16.15
CA THR A 42 -7.47 -14.56 17.08
C THR A 42 -7.48 -13.03 16.96
N MET A 43 -8.37 -12.45 16.14
CA MET A 43 -8.49 -11.00 16.03
C MET A 43 -8.81 -10.35 17.38
N GLY A 44 -7.97 -9.40 17.77
CA GLY A 44 -8.12 -8.62 18.99
C GLY A 44 -7.51 -9.22 20.24
N VAL A 45 -6.93 -10.42 20.15
CA VAL A 45 -6.08 -10.95 21.21
C VAL A 45 -4.79 -10.13 21.26
N PRO A 46 -4.41 -9.56 22.42
CA PRO A 46 -3.13 -8.88 22.57
C PRO A 46 -1.95 -9.79 22.20
N PRO A 47 -1.03 -9.36 21.32
CA PRO A 47 0.12 -10.16 20.91
C PRO A 47 1.28 -10.15 21.92
N TRP A 48 1.14 -9.46 23.04
CA TRP A 48 2.18 -9.32 24.07
C TRP A 48 1.83 -10.14 25.32
N PRO A 49 2.83 -10.62 26.08
CA PRO A 49 2.61 -11.27 27.37
C PRO A 49 1.89 -10.36 28.37
N GLU A 50 1.05 -10.93 29.23
CA GLU A 50 0.30 -10.18 30.25
C GLU A 50 1.22 -9.52 31.28
N ASP A 51 2.36 -10.15 31.58
CA ASP A 51 3.38 -9.71 32.53
C ASP A 51 4.33 -8.65 31.97
N GLU A 52 4.39 -8.48 30.65
CA GLU A 52 5.24 -7.48 30.00
C GLU A 52 4.50 -6.70 28.88
N PRO A 53 3.45 -5.92 29.24
CA PRO A 53 2.71 -5.18 28.25
C PRO A 53 3.54 -3.99 27.71
N PRO A 54 3.35 -3.61 26.43
CA PRO A 54 4.01 -2.44 25.85
C PRO A 54 3.69 -1.16 26.61
N PRO A 55 4.63 -0.21 26.74
CA PRO A 55 4.40 1.03 27.51
C PRO A 55 3.16 1.83 27.08
N LEU A 56 2.75 1.70 25.81
CA LEU A 56 1.58 2.40 25.29
C LEU A 56 0.26 1.91 25.92
N THR A 57 0.19 0.68 26.43
CA THR A 57 -1.02 0.15 27.07
C THR A 57 -1.33 0.85 28.39
N ALA A 58 -0.36 1.54 29.00
CA ALA A 58 -0.56 2.37 30.18
C ALA A 58 -1.38 3.64 29.88
N VAL A 59 -1.51 4.02 28.61
CA VAL A 59 -2.33 5.17 28.20
C VAL A 59 -3.79 4.73 28.06
N PRO A 60 -4.75 5.37 28.75
CA PRO A 60 -6.16 5.01 28.67
C PRO A 60 -6.67 4.94 27.22
N GLY A 61 -7.24 3.80 26.84
CA GLY A 61 -7.77 3.54 25.50
C GLY A 61 -6.75 3.04 24.47
N LEU A 62 -5.48 2.84 24.85
CA LEU A 62 -4.43 2.25 24.01
C LEU A 62 -3.98 0.86 24.48
N ASP A 63 -4.74 0.23 25.37
CA ASP A 63 -4.54 -1.10 25.93
C ASP A 63 -4.96 -2.24 24.98
N GLN A 64 -5.58 -1.90 23.86
CA GLN A 64 -6.07 -2.85 22.86
C GLN A 64 -5.29 -2.73 21.55
N PRO A 65 -4.95 -3.84 20.86
CA PRO A 65 -4.25 -3.77 19.57
C PRO A 65 -4.95 -2.92 18.51
N GLN A 66 -6.30 -2.92 18.53
CA GLN A 66 -7.16 -2.19 17.61
C GLN A 66 -7.14 -0.68 17.85
N SER A 67 -6.56 -0.21 18.95
CA SER A 67 -6.29 1.21 19.18
C SER A 67 -5.27 1.75 18.17
N SER A 68 -4.41 0.89 17.63
CA SER A 68 -3.62 1.21 16.44
C SER A 68 -4.44 0.97 15.17
N ARG A 69 -4.60 2.01 14.34
CA ARG A 69 -5.36 1.91 13.09
C ARG A 69 -4.44 1.64 11.91
N PRO A 70 -4.83 0.77 10.95
CA PRO A 70 -4.03 0.51 9.77
C PRO A 70 -3.86 1.77 8.94
N ASP A 71 -2.61 2.07 8.59
CA ASP A 71 -2.30 3.20 7.72
C ASP A 71 -2.21 2.72 6.27
N ILE A 72 -3.24 3.05 5.49
CA ILE A 72 -3.37 2.63 4.09
C ILE A 72 -2.26 3.18 3.19
N PHE A 73 -1.57 4.26 3.58
CA PHE A 73 -0.45 4.82 2.80
C PHE A 73 0.79 3.93 2.88
N HIS A 74 1.17 3.53 4.11
CA HIS A 74 2.31 2.64 4.32
C HIS A 74 2.03 1.18 3.93
N ILE A 75 0.78 0.76 4.05
CA ILE A 75 0.35 -0.61 3.77
C ILE A 75 0.21 -0.86 2.26
N GLY A 76 -0.35 0.08 1.50
CA GLY A 76 -0.50 -0.05 0.05
C GLY A 76 0.65 0.55 -0.76
N PRO A 77 0.67 1.87 -1.06
CA PRO A 77 1.69 2.49 -1.92
C PRO A 77 3.14 2.18 -1.54
N LEU A 78 3.47 2.18 -0.24
CA LEU A 78 4.80 1.80 0.26
C LEU A 78 4.91 0.32 0.66
N GLY A 79 3.88 -0.48 0.39
CA GLY A 79 3.76 -1.89 0.72
C GLY A 79 3.31 -2.71 -0.46
N VAL A 80 2.14 -3.34 -0.35
CA VAL A 80 1.67 -4.32 -1.34
C VAL A 80 1.59 -3.78 -2.77
N CYS A 81 1.25 -2.50 -2.95
CA CYS A 81 1.18 -1.92 -4.29
C CYS A 81 2.53 -1.96 -5.01
N ARG A 82 3.64 -1.93 -4.25
CA ARG A 82 4.99 -2.10 -4.79
C ARG A 82 5.17 -3.45 -5.43
N ASP A 83 4.77 -4.51 -4.75
CA ASP A 83 4.82 -5.86 -5.30
C ASP A 83 3.93 -5.96 -6.54
N LEU A 84 2.73 -5.36 -6.50
CA LEU A 84 1.81 -5.34 -7.64
C LEU A 84 2.42 -4.69 -8.89
N TYR A 85 2.91 -3.45 -8.79
CA TYR A 85 3.38 -2.75 -9.99
C TYR A 85 4.73 -3.30 -10.49
N LEU A 86 5.62 -3.75 -9.60
CA LEU A 86 6.88 -4.37 -10.01
C LEU A 86 6.61 -5.70 -10.73
N GLY A 87 5.71 -6.52 -10.16
CA GLY A 87 5.25 -7.75 -10.79
C GLY A 87 4.59 -7.47 -12.15
N GLY A 88 3.67 -6.52 -12.21
CA GLY A 88 3.00 -6.13 -13.46
C GLY A 88 3.94 -5.66 -14.56
N ILE A 89 4.92 -4.81 -14.25
CA ILE A 89 5.96 -4.39 -15.21
C ILE A 89 6.74 -5.61 -15.73
N LEU A 90 7.10 -6.53 -14.84
CA LEU A 90 7.87 -7.73 -15.21
C LEU A 90 7.04 -8.73 -16.02
N ILE A 91 5.73 -8.84 -15.78
CA ILE A 91 4.79 -9.60 -16.61
C ILE A 91 4.77 -9.03 -18.02
N LEU A 92 4.57 -7.71 -18.17
CA LEU A 92 4.55 -7.06 -19.49
C LEU A 92 5.87 -7.27 -20.23
N ILE A 93 7.01 -7.23 -19.53
CA ILE A 93 8.33 -7.52 -20.09
C ILE A 93 8.48 -8.99 -20.51
N HIS A 94 7.93 -9.92 -19.72
CA HIS A 94 7.92 -11.35 -20.01
C HIS A 94 7.11 -11.64 -21.27
N LEU A 95 5.93 -11.02 -21.38
CA LEU A 95 5.03 -11.07 -22.54
C LEU A 95 5.50 -10.20 -23.72
N SER A 96 6.71 -9.64 -23.65
CA SER A 96 7.36 -8.88 -24.74
C SER A 96 6.62 -7.62 -25.21
N HIS A 97 5.85 -6.97 -24.33
CA HIS A 97 5.24 -5.66 -24.59
C HIS A 97 6.26 -4.53 -24.80
N PHE A 98 7.45 -4.68 -24.19
CA PHE A 98 8.52 -3.71 -24.26
C PHE A 98 9.74 -4.33 -24.92
N LEU A 99 9.93 -3.99 -26.19
CA LEU A 99 11.11 -4.37 -26.97
C LEU A 99 12.20 -3.33 -26.80
N SER A 100 13.45 -3.78 -26.88
CA SER A 100 14.58 -2.85 -26.89
C SER A 100 14.69 -2.16 -28.24
N SER A 101 15.01 -0.86 -28.23
CA SER A 101 15.32 -0.09 -29.43
C SER A 101 16.57 -0.59 -30.17
N ASP A 102 17.49 -1.27 -29.47
CA ASP A 102 18.72 -1.85 -30.03
C ASP A 102 18.59 -3.35 -30.37
N GLY A 103 17.39 -3.93 -30.26
CA GLY A 103 17.16 -5.37 -30.47
C GLY A 103 17.66 -6.29 -29.34
N SER A 104 18.28 -5.73 -28.28
CA SER A 104 18.74 -6.48 -27.12
C SER A 104 17.58 -7.17 -26.39
N ARG A 105 17.81 -8.42 -26.01
CA ARG A 105 16.91 -9.19 -25.13
C ARG A 105 17.19 -8.97 -23.65
N ALA A 106 18.18 -8.14 -23.31
CA ALA A 106 18.56 -7.87 -21.93
C ALA A 106 17.42 -7.17 -21.17
N LEU A 107 17.18 -7.60 -19.94
CA LEU A 107 16.15 -7.03 -19.07
C LEU A 107 16.31 -5.52 -18.87
N ASP A 108 17.54 -5.00 -18.74
CA ASP A 108 17.75 -3.56 -18.57
C ASP A 108 17.28 -2.75 -19.80
N SER A 109 17.49 -3.27 -21.01
CA SER A 109 17.03 -2.57 -22.22
C SER A 109 15.50 -2.59 -22.31
N LYS A 110 14.84 -3.68 -21.90
CA LYS A 110 13.38 -3.75 -21.80
C LYS A 110 12.82 -2.83 -20.72
N LEU A 111 13.47 -2.74 -19.55
CA LEU A 111 13.09 -1.81 -18.47
C LEU A 111 13.23 -0.35 -18.92
N LYS A 112 14.28 0.00 -19.66
CA LYS A 112 14.45 1.33 -20.26
C LYS A 112 13.32 1.67 -21.24
N SER A 113 12.93 0.71 -22.07
CA SER A 113 11.80 0.85 -23.01
C SER A 113 10.47 1.07 -22.26
N ALA A 114 10.19 0.26 -21.24
CA ALA A 114 9.02 0.41 -20.39
C ALA A 114 9.01 1.77 -19.66
N PHE A 115 10.16 2.20 -19.12
CA PHE A 115 10.29 3.50 -18.44
C PHE A 115 10.06 4.68 -19.39
N LYS A 116 10.51 4.58 -20.65
CA LYS A 116 10.24 5.61 -21.66
C LYS A 116 8.74 5.77 -21.90
N ASN A 117 7.99 4.66 -21.99
CA ASN A 117 6.54 4.69 -22.13
C ASN A 117 5.86 5.27 -20.89
N PHE A 118 6.27 4.87 -19.69
CA PHE A 118 5.79 5.46 -18.42
C PHE A 118 6.05 6.97 -18.35
N LYS A 119 7.25 7.41 -18.70
CA LYS A 119 7.62 8.84 -18.69
C LYS A 119 6.78 9.64 -19.68
N GLN A 120 6.49 9.08 -20.85
CA GLN A 120 5.59 9.70 -21.83
C GLN A 120 4.19 9.87 -21.25
N PHE A 121 3.62 8.81 -20.65
CA PHE A 121 2.33 8.91 -19.96
C PHE A 121 2.31 10.00 -18.89
N CYS A 122 3.35 10.08 -18.06
CA CYS A 122 3.48 11.14 -17.06
C CYS A 122 3.46 12.55 -17.68
N GLN A 123 4.10 12.74 -18.84
CA GLN A 123 4.07 14.02 -19.57
C GLN A 123 2.67 14.35 -20.07
N GLU A 124 1.93 13.36 -20.59
CA GLU A 124 0.56 13.50 -21.10
C GLU A 124 -0.43 13.91 -19.99
N ILE A 125 -0.26 13.37 -18.77
CA ILE A 125 -1.10 13.73 -17.61
C ILE A 125 -0.55 14.93 -16.80
N HIS A 126 0.54 15.54 -17.25
CA HIS A 126 1.22 16.66 -16.58
C HIS A 126 1.65 16.38 -15.12
N GLU A 127 2.00 15.13 -14.79
CA GLU A 127 2.55 14.76 -13.49
C GLU A 127 4.04 14.36 -13.61
N THR A 128 4.86 14.66 -12.59
CA THR A 128 6.30 14.40 -12.64
C THR A 128 6.72 13.27 -11.70
N PRO A 129 7.28 12.15 -12.21
CA PRO A 129 7.81 11.10 -11.34
C PRO A 129 9.10 11.54 -10.65
N THR A 130 9.27 11.07 -9.41
CA THR A 130 10.54 11.21 -8.68
C THR A 130 11.57 10.22 -9.21
N VAL A 131 11.16 8.99 -9.50
CA VAL A 131 12.03 7.97 -10.12
C VAL A 131 12.53 8.46 -11.48
N LYS A 132 13.83 8.28 -11.74
CA LYS A 132 14.52 8.80 -12.94
C LYS A 132 14.77 7.77 -14.02
N GLU A 133 14.78 6.50 -13.65
CA GLU A 133 14.94 5.37 -14.57
C GLU A 133 14.52 4.05 -13.90
N TRP A 134 14.25 3.04 -14.72
CA TRP A 134 14.11 1.66 -14.28
C TRP A 134 15.30 0.83 -14.73
N THR A 135 15.95 0.18 -13.77
CA THR A 135 17.13 -0.67 -13.94
C THR A 135 16.95 -1.91 -13.06
N LYS A 136 17.69 -2.99 -13.33
CA LYS A 136 17.75 -4.15 -12.42
C LYS A 136 18.11 -3.76 -10.99
N GLU A 137 19.02 -2.79 -10.84
CA GLU A 137 19.46 -2.30 -9.54
C GLU A 137 18.32 -1.64 -8.76
N ASN A 138 17.57 -0.75 -9.42
CA ASN A 138 16.41 -0.09 -8.81
C ASN A 138 15.27 -1.06 -8.48
N PHE A 139 15.17 -2.17 -9.23
CA PHE A 139 14.24 -3.27 -9.00
C PHE A 139 14.79 -4.33 -8.04
N ARG A 140 16.03 -4.15 -7.54
CA ARG A 140 16.74 -5.01 -6.58
C ARG A 140 16.64 -6.51 -6.90
N ARG A 141 16.53 -6.85 -8.19
CA ARG A 141 16.31 -8.22 -8.64
C ARG A 141 17.62 -8.82 -9.09
N THR A 142 18.17 -9.72 -8.29
CA THR A 142 19.45 -10.38 -8.55
C THR A 142 19.31 -11.59 -9.48
N SER A 143 18.16 -12.27 -9.48
CA SER A 143 17.88 -13.45 -10.31
C SER A 143 16.39 -13.61 -10.62
N ALA A 144 16.04 -14.59 -11.47
CA ALA A 144 14.65 -14.89 -11.79
C ALA A 144 13.85 -15.36 -10.56
N GLY A 145 14.48 -16.12 -9.67
CA GLY A 145 13.92 -16.61 -8.40
C GLY A 145 13.98 -15.63 -7.24
N ALA A 146 14.46 -14.40 -7.45
CA ALA A 146 14.42 -13.35 -6.45
C ALA A 146 13.21 -12.44 -6.71
N TYR A 147 12.44 -12.18 -5.66
CA TYR A 147 11.34 -11.22 -5.71
C TYR A 147 11.86 -9.79 -5.98
N PRO A 148 11.24 -9.02 -6.89
CA PRO A 148 11.62 -7.64 -7.12
C PRO A 148 11.32 -6.76 -5.89
N ASP A 149 12.12 -5.73 -5.65
CA ASP A 149 11.86 -4.71 -4.63
C ASP A 149 12.39 -3.35 -5.10
N CYS A 150 11.93 -2.26 -4.50
CA CYS A 150 12.44 -0.94 -4.83
C CYS A 150 12.33 0.01 -3.63
N SER A 151 13.00 1.15 -3.71
CA SER A 151 12.88 2.24 -2.73
C SER A 151 12.17 3.47 -3.32
N PHE A 152 11.26 3.25 -4.28
CA PHE A 152 10.49 4.34 -4.89
C PHE A 152 9.56 5.00 -3.87
N LYS A 153 9.24 6.27 -4.11
CA LYS A 153 8.34 7.02 -3.24
C LYS A 153 6.90 6.58 -3.47
N ALA A 154 6.04 6.82 -2.48
CA ALA A 154 4.61 6.54 -2.61
C ALA A 154 3.96 7.29 -3.79
N SER A 155 4.43 8.51 -4.09
CA SER A 155 3.99 9.27 -5.26
C SER A 155 4.31 8.57 -6.57
N ASP A 156 5.48 7.90 -6.66
CA ASP A 156 5.83 7.11 -7.84
C ASP A 156 4.92 5.88 -7.95
N ALA A 157 4.62 5.20 -6.83
CA ALA A 157 3.70 4.06 -6.83
C ALA A 157 2.33 4.41 -7.43
N HIS A 158 1.76 5.55 -7.05
CA HIS A 158 0.48 6.03 -7.59
C HIS A 158 0.55 6.29 -9.10
N LEU A 159 1.62 6.96 -9.56
CA LEU A 159 1.83 7.22 -10.99
C LEU A 159 1.99 5.95 -11.80
N ILE A 160 2.75 4.99 -11.28
CA ILE A 160 3.01 3.72 -11.97
C ILE A 160 1.72 2.91 -12.07
N LEU A 161 0.90 2.86 -11.01
CA LEU A 161 -0.39 2.17 -11.06
C LEU A 161 -1.38 2.83 -12.03
N LYS A 162 -1.44 4.18 -12.05
CA LYS A 162 -2.24 4.91 -13.05
C LYS A 162 -1.78 4.58 -14.48
N TRP A 163 -0.46 4.56 -14.70
CA TRP A 163 0.12 4.19 -15.99
C TRP A 163 -0.21 2.75 -16.38
N LEU A 164 -0.08 1.79 -15.46
CA LEU A 164 -0.44 0.39 -15.72
C LEU A 164 -1.92 0.25 -16.08
N GLU A 165 -2.82 0.89 -15.34
CA GLU A 165 -4.25 0.89 -15.65
C GLU A 165 -4.52 1.48 -17.05
N ASN A 166 -3.90 2.61 -17.39
CA ASN A 166 -4.03 3.23 -18.70
C ASN A 166 -3.46 2.35 -19.82
N TYR A 167 -2.26 1.80 -19.61
CA TYR A 167 -1.57 0.94 -20.57
C TYR A 167 -2.43 -0.29 -20.87
N LEU A 168 -2.89 -1.00 -19.83
CA LEU A 168 -3.70 -2.21 -19.97
C LEU A 168 -5.06 -1.95 -20.63
N ASN A 169 -5.65 -0.76 -20.44
CA ASN A 169 -6.90 -0.39 -21.12
C ASN A 169 -6.72 0.11 -22.57
N SER A 170 -5.50 0.42 -23.01
CA SER A 170 -5.29 1.16 -24.27
C SER A 170 -5.28 0.31 -25.55
N GLY A 171 -5.31 -1.01 -25.46
CA GLY A 171 -5.31 -1.86 -26.65
C GLY A 171 -6.01 -3.19 -26.46
N PRO A 172 -6.44 -3.85 -27.56
CA PRO A 172 -6.66 -5.28 -27.54
C PRO A 172 -5.29 -5.96 -27.43
N TRP A 173 -4.85 -6.22 -26.21
CA TRP A 173 -3.64 -7.00 -25.96
C TRP A 173 -3.92 -8.48 -26.18
N ARG A 174 -2.93 -9.20 -26.72
CA ARG A 174 -2.98 -10.66 -26.74
C ARG A 174 -2.81 -11.15 -25.31
N ASP A 175 -3.80 -11.88 -24.80
CA ASP A 175 -3.84 -12.36 -23.42
C ASP A 175 -4.36 -13.81 -23.37
N ASP A 176 -3.61 -14.72 -23.97
CA ASP A 176 -4.04 -16.12 -24.15
C ASP A 176 -4.36 -16.82 -22.82
N GLU A 177 -3.73 -16.39 -21.73
CA GLU A 177 -3.88 -16.96 -20.38
C GLU A 177 -4.69 -16.09 -19.41
N GLY A 178 -5.21 -14.94 -19.87
CA GLY A 178 -5.99 -14.01 -19.02
C GLY A 178 -5.17 -13.25 -17.96
N VAL A 179 -3.84 -13.29 -18.01
CA VAL A 179 -2.97 -12.66 -17.00
C VAL A 179 -3.02 -11.13 -17.08
N LEU A 180 -3.21 -10.55 -18.27
CA LEU A 180 -3.36 -9.10 -18.42
C LEU A 180 -4.71 -8.62 -17.88
N GLU A 181 -5.77 -9.40 -18.07
CA GLU A 181 -7.09 -9.13 -17.46
C GLU A 181 -7.03 -9.22 -15.93
N LEU A 182 -6.34 -10.23 -15.37
CA LEU A 182 -6.08 -10.34 -13.93
C LEU A 182 -5.28 -9.13 -13.41
N LEU A 183 -4.24 -8.73 -14.14
CA LEU A 183 -3.42 -7.58 -13.77
C LEU A 183 -4.23 -6.27 -13.81
N LEU A 184 -5.04 -6.08 -14.85
CA LEU A 184 -5.93 -4.93 -14.98
C LEU A 184 -6.96 -4.90 -13.85
N THR A 185 -7.54 -6.05 -13.52
CA THR A 185 -8.50 -6.16 -12.40
C THR A 185 -7.83 -5.78 -11.09
N ALA A 186 -6.63 -6.29 -10.80
CA ALA A 186 -5.91 -5.93 -9.58
C ALA A 186 -5.55 -4.43 -9.53
N VAL A 187 -4.94 -3.90 -10.58
CA VAL A 187 -4.49 -2.50 -10.66
C VAL A 187 -5.69 -1.53 -10.63
N GLY A 188 -6.71 -1.78 -11.45
CA GLY A 188 -7.90 -0.94 -11.53
C GLY A 188 -8.67 -0.91 -10.22
N ASN A 189 -8.81 -2.05 -9.54
CA ASN A 189 -9.51 -2.08 -8.26
C ASN A 189 -8.70 -1.45 -7.11
N VAL A 190 -7.38 -1.61 -7.05
CA VAL A 190 -6.61 -0.89 -6.01
C VAL A 190 -6.63 0.63 -6.26
N ASN A 191 -6.54 1.08 -7.52
CA ASN A 191 -6.70 2.49 -7.87
C ASN A 191 -8.09 3.02 -7.53
N ARG A 192 -9.14 2.24 -7.82
CA ARG A 192 -10.53 2.56 -7.46
C ARG A 192 -10.70 2.69 -5.95
N PHE A 193 -10.17 1.76 -5.17
CA PHE A 193 -10.19 1.82 -3.70
C PHE A 193 -9.58 3.14 -3.19
N TYR A 194 -8.37 3.47 -3.63
CA TYR A 194 -7.70 4.70 -3.21
C TYR A 194 -8.44 5.96 -3.67
N ARG A 195 -8.91 6.00 -4.92
CA ARG A 195 -9.72 7.11 -5.43
C ARG A 195 -10.98 7.29 -4.59
N THR A 196 -11.73 6.22 -4.32
CA THR A 196 -12.93 6.26 -3.46
C THR A 196 -12.63 6.80 -2.06
N CYS A 197 -11.53 6.39 -1.44
CA CYS A 197 -11.17 6.87 -0.10
C CYS A 197 -10.73 8.34 -0.11
N TYR A 198 -9.91 8.76 -1.07
CA TYR A 198 -9.34 10.11 -1.09
C TYR A 198 -10.24 11.18 -1.73
N THR A 199 -11.20 10.80 -2.59
CA THR A 199 -12.15 11.74 -3.21
C THR A 199 -13.54 11.70 -2.60
N ALA A 200 -13.74 10.95 -1.51
CA ALA A 200 -15.00 10.97 -0.78
C ALA A 200 -15.32 12.39 -0.28
N PRO A 201 -16.60 12.81 -0.24
CA PRO A 201 -16.97 14.15 0.24
C PRO A 201 -16.54 14.41 1.69
N SER A 202 -16.44 13.34 2.49
CA SER A 202 -15.89 13.39 3.85
C SER A 202 -14.62 12.56 3.93
N ARG A 203 -13.59 13.17 4.55
CA ARG A 203 -12.34 12.47 4.87
C ARG A 203 -12.48 11.47 6.01
N GLN A 204 -13.49 11.65 6.86
CA GLN A 204 -13.72 10.79 8.03
C GLN A 204 -14.69 9.65 7.71
N TRP A 205 -15.65 9.90 6.82
CA TRP A 205 -16.78 9.00 6.60
C TRP A 205 -16.96 8.65 5.13
N LEU A 206 -17.19 7.36 4.87
CA LEU A 206 -17.72 6.87 3.60
C LEU A 206 -19.23 6.66 3.74
N TYR A 207 -19.97 7.25 2.81
CA TYR A 207 -21.37 6.92 2.57
C TYR A 207 -21.51 5.49 2.06
N GLU A 208 -22.69 4.88 2.23
CA GLU A 208 -22.97 3.49 1.86
C GLU A 208 -22.46 3.10 0.46
N ALA A 209 -22.74 3.91 -0.57
CA ALA A 209 -22.28 3.64 -1.94
C ALA A 209 -20.74 3.63 -2.06
N ASN A 210 -20.04 4.54 -1.37
CA ASN A 210 -18.58 4.61 -1.38
C ASN A 210 -17.97 3.49 -0.52
N ALA A 211 -18.59 3.14 0.61
CA ALA A 211 -18.15 2.04 1.47
C ALA A 211 -18.26 0.70 0.72
N LEU A 212 -19.37 0.47 0.02
CA LEU A 212 -19.57 -0.70 -0.83
C LEU A 212 -18.52 -0.73 -1.96
N ALA A 213 -18.35 0.39 -2.68
CA ALA A 213 -17.36 0.47 -3.76
C ALA A 213 -15.93 0.20 -3.28
N ALA A 214 -15.52 0.77 -2.15
CA ALA A 214 -14.21 0.55 -1.55
C ALA A 214 -14.00 -0.93 -1.16
N THR A 215 -15.03 -1.54 -0.58
CA THR A 215 -14.99 -2.94 -0.12
C THR A 215 -14.92 -3.91 -1.29
N SER A 216 -15.81 -3.78 -2.27
CA SER A 216 -15.79 -4.60 -3.48
C SER A 216 -14.46 -4.46 -4.23
N SER A 217 -13.90 -3.25 -4.27
CA SER A 217 -12.60 -3.01 -4.89
C SER A 217 -11.49 -3.78 -4.15
N LEU A 218 -11.44 -3.75 -2.82
CA LEU A 218 -10.45 -4.54 -2.08
C LEU A 218 -10.64 -6.05 -2.26
N GLN A 219 -11.88 -6.55 -2.26
CA GLN A 219 -12.14 -7.97 -2.49
C GLN A 219 -11.60 -8.44 -3.85
N LEU A 220 -11.93 -7.70 -4.93
CA LEU A 220 -11.44 -7.99 -6.28
C LEU A 220 -9.93 -7.84 -6.39
N PHE A 221 -9.34 -6.88 -5.67
CA PHE A 221 -7.89 -6.74 -5.60
C PHE A 221 -7.23 -7.97 -4.96
N PHE A 222 -7.72 -8.45 -3.82
CA PHE A 222 -7.13 -9.62 -3.15
C PHE A 222 -7.24 -10.90 -3.99
N SER A 223 -8.41 -11.15 -4.58
CA SER A 223 -8.60 -12.33 -5.44
C SER A 223 -7.68 -12.27 -6.66
N SER A 224 -7.61 -11.12 -7.33
CA SER A 224 -6.76 -10.96 -8.52
C SER A 224 -5.27 -11.02 -8.19
N TYR A 225 -4.84 -10.43 -7.07
CA TYR A 225 -3.45 -10.50 -6.61
C TYR A 225 -3.05 -11.95 -6.30
N TYR A 226 -3.93 -12.73 -5.68
CA TYR A 226 -3.70 -14.14 -5.42
C TYR A 226 -3.56 -14.93 -6.73
N SER A 227 -4.46 -14.73 -7.69
CA SER A 227 -4.38 -15.38 -9.01
C SER A 227 -3.12 -14.99 -9.77
N LEU A 228 -2.68 -13.73 -9.68
CA LEU A 228 -1.40 -13.29 -10.25
C LEU A 228 -0.20 -13.98 -9.57
N ALA A 229 -0.25 -14.19 -8.25
CA ALA A 229 0.78 -14.92 -7.53
C ALA A 229 0.81 -16.40 -7.94
N GLN A 230 -0.36 -17.03 -8.14
CA GLN A 230 -0.46 -18.39 -8.65
C GLN A 230 0.09 -18.50 -10.08
N TRP A 231 -0.31 -17.59 -10.97
CA TRP A 231 0.21 -17.54 -12.34
C TRP A 231 1.74 -17.43 -12.35
N ALA A 232 2.30 -16.56 -11.51
CA ALA A 232 3.75 -16.38 -11.41
C ALA A 232 4.45 -17.63 -10.84
N TYR A 233 3.82 -18.32 -9.88
CA TYR A 233 4.31 -19.59 -9.35
C TYR A 233 4.33 -20.69 -10.42
N ASP A 234 3.25 -20.84 -11.18
CA ASP A 234 3.13 -21.84 -12.25
C ASP A 234 4.15 -21.63 -13.38
N HIS A 235 4.62 -20.39 -13.54
CA HIS A 235 5.67 -19.99 -14.50
C HIS A 235 7.08 -19.95 -13.89
N GLU A 236 7.26 -20.45 -12.66
CA GLU A 236 8.55 -20.48 -11.94
C GLU A 236 9.22 -19.09 -11.82
N ILE A 237 8.42 -18.02 -11.69
CA ILE A 237 8.90 -16.64 -11.56
C ILE A 237 8.42 -16.00 -10.25
N CYS A 238 9.36 -15.53 -9.43
CA CYS A 238 9.05 -14.90 -8.16
C CYS A 238 8.68 -13.43 -8.36
N LEU A 239 7.38 -13.13 -8.50
CA LEU A 239 6.90 -11.76 -8.74
C LEU A 239 6.10 -11.16 -7.58
N PHE A 240 5.16 -11.91 -7.01
CA PHE A 240 4.20 -11.41 -6.02
C PHE A 240 4.46 -12.01 -4.63
N ARG A 241 4.61 -11.16 -3.62
CA ARG A 241 4.92 -11.57 -2.24
C ARG A 241 3.73 -11.37 -1.33
N PHE A 242 3.44 -12.38 -0.52
CA PHE A 242 2.56 -12.24 0.63
C PHE A 242 3.35 -11.66 1.82
N THR A 243 3.42 -10.34 1.88
CA THR A 243 4.12 -9.61 2.95
C THR A 243 3.20 -9.35 4.15
N PRO A 244 3.74 -9.04 5.35
CA PRO A 244 2.91 -8.58 6.47
C PRO A 244 2.06 -7.34 6.14
N LYS A 245 2.47 -6.55 5.14
CA LYS A 245 1.66 -5.42 4.63
C LYS A 245 0.49 -5.90 3.77
N PHE A 246 0.65 -6.95 2.97
CA PHE A 246 -0.48 -7.59 2.27
C PHE A 246 -1.55 -8.04 3.27
N HIS A 247 -1.14 -8.75 4.31
CA HIS A 247 -2.00 -9.18 5.41
C HIS A 247 -2.67 -7.99 6.13
N ALA A 248 -1.88 -6.98 6.51
CA ALA A 248 -2.41 -5.76 7.13
C ALA A 248 -3.44 -5.04 6.24
N PHE A 249 -3.35 -5.18 4.91
CA PHE A 249 -4.33 -4.63 4.00
C PHE A 249 -5.65 -5.41 4.05
N LYS A 250 -5.62 -6.73 4.25
CA LYS A 250 -6.84 -7.54 4.47
C LYS A 250 -7.58 -7.09 5.73
N HIS A 251 -6.87 -6.67 6.78
CA HIS A 251 -7.51 -6.05 7.96
C HIS A 251 -8.29 -4.78 7.62
N VAL A 252 -7.83 -3.96 6.67
CA VAL A 252 -8.59 -2.79 6.20
C VAL A 252 -9.91 -3.23 5.56
N HIS A 253 -9.87 -4.24 4.70
CA HIS A 253 -11.06 -4.80 4.08
C HIS A 253 -12.05 -5.37 5.11
N LEU A 254 -11.56 -6.17 6.07
CA LEU A 254 -12.41 -6.72 7.13
C LEU A 254 -13.02 -5.65 8.02
N ALA A 255 -12.30 -4.56 8.31
CA ALA A 255 -12.82 -3.43 9.06
C ALA A 255 -14.00 -2.76 8.33
N LEU A 256 -13.86 -2.54 7.01
CA LEU A 256 -14.95 -1.99 6.19
C LEU A 256 -16.19 -2.91 6.20
N LEU A 257 -16.01 -4.21 6.04
CA LEU A 257 -17.11 -5.19 6.09
C LEU A 257 -17.82 -5.19 7.45
N LYS A 258 -17.04 -5.19 8.53
CA LYS A 258 -17.55 -5.20 9.91
C LYS A 258 -18.34 -3.93 10.25
N GLU A 259 -17.92 -2.78 9.74
CA GLU A 259 -18.63 -1.52 9.98
C GLU A 259 -19.93 -1.43 9.16
N GLN A 260 -19.91 -1.91 7.92
CA GLN A 260 -21.12 -1.98 7.09
C GLN A 260 -22.19 -2.90 7.67
N SER A 261 -21.81 -4.01 8.29
CA SER A 261 -22.77 -4.96 8.89
C SER A 261 -23.43 -4.45 10.18
N ARG A 262 -22.81 -3.48 10.87
CA ARG A 262 -23.31 -2.92 12.14
C ARG A 262 -24.40 -1.84 11.99
N GLY A 263 -24.51 -1.21 10.82
CA GLY A 263 -25.41 -0.07 10.63
C GLY A 263 -26.85 -0.45 10.24
N LYS A 264 -27.83 0.35 10.70
CA LYS A 264 -29.22 0.29 10.19
C LYS A 264 -29.26 0.66 8.70
N PRO A 265 -30.08 0.00 7.86
CA PRO A 265 -30.24 0.35 6.44
C PRO A 265 -30.54 1.85 6.24
N GLY A 266 -29.89 2.50 5.27
CA GLY A 266 -30.15 3.89 4.88
C GLY A 266 -29.52 5.00 5.75
N LYS A 267 -28.78 4.67 6.82
CA LYS A 267 -27.97 5.63 7.61
C LYS A 267 -26.57 5.09 7.93
N ARG A 268 -25.98 4.35 6.99
CA ARG A 268 -24.67 3.68 7.19
C ARG A 268 -23.52 4.63 6.87
N TRP A 269 -22.81 5.00 7.91
CA TRP A 269 -21.52 5.66 7.82
C TRP A 269 -20.44 4.64 8.17
N THR A 270 -19.46 4.49 7.30
CA THR A 270 -18.27 3.66 7.54
C THR A 270 -17.09 4.60 7.71
N HIS A 271 -16.16 4.32 8.62
CA HIS A 271 -14.94 5.12 8.72
C HIS A 271 -14.18 5.03 7.41
N ASN A 272 -13.77 6.18 6.91
CA ASN A 272 -12.94 6.25 5.72
C ASN A 272 -11.50 5.87 6.08
N PRO A 273 -10.91 4.81 5.50
CA PRO A 273 -9.55 4.40 5.82
C PRO A 273 -8.50 5.51 5.58
N ALA A 274 -8.77 6.47 4.69
CA ALA A 274 -7.90 7.62 4.45
C ALA A 274 -7.81 8.60 5.63
N MET A 275 -8.70 8.51 6.61
CA MET A 275 -8.60 9.32 7.84
C MET A 275 -7.38 8.96 8.68
N TYR A 276 -6.89 7.72 8.55
CA TYR A 276 -5.72 7.20 9.27
C TYR A 276 -4.44 7.20 8.41
N ALA A 277 -4.51 7.72 7.19
CA ALA A 277 -3.37 7.76 6.29
C ALA A 277 -2.40 8.87 6.68
N THR A 278 -1.12 8.55 6.85
CA THR A 278 -0.10 9.52 7.32
C THR A 278 0.50 10.39 6.22
N ALA A 279 0.08 10.24 4.96
CA ALA A 279 0.66 11.01 3.83
C ALA A 279 0.62 12.53 4.06
N ASN A 280 -0.49 13.03 4.62
CA ASN A 280 -0.66 14.45 4.91
C ASN A 280 0.16 14.88 6.14
N ASP A 281 0.29 14.01 7.13
CA ASP A 281 1.10 14.28 8.32
C ASP A 281 2.60 14.28 7.97
N GLU A 282 3.03 13.42 7.06
CA GLU A 282 4.43 13.38 6.57
C GLU A 282 4.80 14.62 5.76
N ASP A 283 3.92 15.09 4.87
CA ASP A 283 4.16 16.33 4.13
C ASP A 283 4.20 17.52 5.09
N PHE A 284 3.30 17.56 6.07
CA PHE A 284 3.29 18.58 7.11
C PHE A 284 4.56 18.56 7.96
N ILE A 285 4.94 17.40 8.52
CA ILE A 285 6.18 17.24 9.31
C ILE A 285 7.40 17.56 8.44
N GLY A 286 7.41 17.17 7.17
CA GLY A 286 8.47 17.49 6.21
C GLY A 286 8.64 19.00 5.99
N LYS A 287 7.52 19.71 5.80
CA LYS A 287 7.50 21.17 5.65
C LYS A 287 7.96 21.88 6.92
N VAL A 288 7.49 21.46 8.09
CA VAL A 288 7.84 22.07 9.38
C VAL A 288 9.28 21.72 9.81
N SER A 289 9.75 20.51 9.53
CA SER A 289 11.10 20.08 9.90
C SER A 289 12.21 20.74 9.11
N ARG A 290 11.96 21.19 7.87
CA ARG A 290 12.96 21.87 7.04
C ARG A 290 13.49 23.17 7.68
N PRO A 291 12.64 24.14 8.09
CA PRO A 291 13.08 25.28 8.88
C PRO A 291 13.74 24.89 10.20
N CYS A 292 13.30 23.81 10.86
CA CYS A 292 13.92 23.39 12.11
C CYS A 292 15.37 22.90 11.96
N ARG A 293 15.81 22.46 10.77
CA ARG A 293 17.19 21.97 10.53
C ARG A 293 18.24 23.07 10.59
N ILE A 294 17.85 24.32 10.43
CA ILE A 294 18.75 25.49 10.52
C ILE A 294 18.73 26.13 11.91
N LEU A 295 17.91 25.60 12.83
CA LEU A 295 17.81 26.11 14.19
C LEU A 295 18.73 25.31 15.12
N HIS A 296 19.16 25.98 16.19
CA HIS A 296 19.87 25.32 17.28
C HIS A 296 18.96 24.28 17.94
N SER A 297 19.49 23.09 18.28
CA SER A 297 18.71 21.98 18.84
C SER A 297 17.90 22.37 20.08
N GLY A 298 18.48 23.21 20.95
CA GLY A 298 17.82 23.72 22.16
C GLY A 298 16.68 24.73 21.92
N SER A 299 16.53 25.29 20.71
CA SER A 299 15.44 26.21 20.36
C SER A 299 14.48 25.67 19.30
N ALA A 300 14.79 24.50 18.74
CA ALA A 300 14.02 23.88 17.66
C ALA A 300 12.56 23.59 18.05
N GLU A 301 12.30 23.17 19.30
CA GLU A 301 10.95 22.89 19.80
C GLU A 301 10.11 24.17 19.97
N LEU A 302 10.70 25.20 20.57
CA LEU A 302 10.01 26.46 20.84
C LEU A 302 9.66 27.19 19.54
N ARG A 303 10.59 27.24 18.59
CA ARG A 303 10.35 27.81 17.26
C ARG A 303 9.38 26.97 16.42
N ARG A 304 9.33 25.65 16.61
CA ARG A 304 8.31 24.80 16.00
C ARG A 304 6.90 25.19 16.48
N LEU A 305 6.72 25.42 17.78
CA LEU A 305 5.45 25.86 18.35
C LEU A 305 5.03 27.26 17.86
N GLU A 306 5.99 28.16 17.68
CA GLU A 306 5.69 29.49 17.14
C GLU A 306 5.26 29.47 15.68
N ILE A 307 5.92 28.67 14.82
CA ILE A 307 5.47 28.44 13.44
C ILE A 307 4.04 27.88 13.45
N TYR A 308 3.77 26.93 14.35
CA TYR A 308 2.44 26.34 14.53
C TYR A 308 1.39 27.40 14.91
N ARG A 309 1.74 28.29 15.85
CA ARG A 309 0.88 29.39 16.30
C ARG A 309 0.57 30.37 15.18
N VAL A 310 1.55 30.72 14.34
CA VAL A 310 1.35 31.62 13.19
C VAL A 310 0.39 31.01 12.17
N GLU A 311 0.55 29.73 11.83
CA GLU A 311 -0.33 29.06 10.87
C GLU A 311 -1.76 28.85 11.42
N LEU A 312 -1.90 28.53 12.72
CA LEU A 312 -3.21 28.49 13.39
C LEU A 312 -3.91 29.85 13.36
N CYS A 313 -3.20 30.93 13.65
CA CYS A 313 -3.77 32.28 13.59
C CYS A 313 -4.25 32.64 12.17
N LYS A 314 -3.58 32.17 11.11
CA LYS A 314 -4.02 32.41 9.72
C LYS A 314 -5.26 31.62 9.33
N ALA A 315 -5.46 30.43 9.91
CA ALA A 315 -6.60 29.57 9.58
C ALA A 315 -7.88 29.93 10.37
N TRP A 316 -7.75 30.72 11.44
CA TRP A 316 -8.85 31.11 12.32
C TRP A 316 -9.39 32.52 12.10
N VAL A 317 -8.78 33.29 11.18
CA VAL A 317 -9.26 34.61 10.71
C VAL A 317 -9.85 34.44 9.32
#